data_AF-A0A2N8BRG0-F1
#
_entry.id   AF-A0A2N8BRG0-F1
#
_cell.length_a   1.000
_cell.length_b   1.000
_cell.length_c   1.000
_cell.angle_alpha   90.00
_cell.angle_beta   90.00
_cell.angle_gamma   90.00
#
_symmetry.space_group_name_H-M   'P 1'
#
loop_
_entity.id
_entity.type
_entity.pdbx_description
1 polymer ?
#
loop_
_entity_poly.entity_id
_entity_poly.type
_entity_poly.pdbx_seq_one_letter_code
_entity_poly.pdbx_strand_id
1 'polypeptide(L)' 'TSVIIGAKTVAQLEDNLGAVKLRLTEEELEKLNEVSALPPEYPGWMLARQGAGRVPKPFEKKKA' A
#
# COMPACT_ATOMS: atom_id res chain seq x y z
N THR A 1 -1.96 -6.11 12.38
CA THR A 1 -2.65 -4.82 12.59
C THR A 1 -4.12 -5.09 12.76
N SER A 2 -4.79 -4.48 13.75
CA SER A 2 -6.25 -4.58 13.94
C SER A 2 -6.89 -3.23 13.63
N VAL A 3 -8.04 -3.23 12.96
CA VAL A 3 -8.73 -2.00 12.52
C VAL A 3 -9.75 -1.60 13.59
N ILE A 4 -9.72 -0.33 14.00
CA ILE A 4 -10.72 0.24 14.91
C ILE A 4 -11.77 0.96 14.06
N ILE A 5 -13.03 0.53 14.16
CA ILE A 5 -14.15 1.12 13.43
C ILE A 5 -15.29 1.47 14.38
N GLY A 6 -16.00 2.56 14.11
CA GLY A 6 -17.23 2.95 14.81
C GLY A 6 -18.47 2.75 13.95
N ALA A 7 -19.65 2.77 14.56
CA ALA A 7 -20.94 2.76 13.85
C ALA A 7 -21.86 3.85 14.40
N LYS A 8 -22.52 4.60 13.51
CA LYS A 8 -23.48 5.66 13.88
C LYS A 8 -24.91 5.14 13.96
N THR A 9 -25.24 4.07 13.24
CA THR A 9 -26.57 3.46 13.18
C THR A 9 -26.49 1.96 13.39
N VAL A 10 -27.61 1.34 13.77
CA VAL A 10 -27.69 -0.12 13.95
C VAL A 10 -27.41 -0.87 12.65
N ALA A 11 -27.95 -0.41 11.52
CA ALA A 11 -27.68 -1.02 10.22
C ALA A 11 -26.18 -1.07 9.88
N GLN A 12 -25.46 0.03 10.13
CA GLN A 12 -24.01 0.07 9.91
C GLN A 12 -23.26 -0.90 10.83
N LEU A 13 -23.70 -1.06 12.08
CA LEU A 13 -23.11 -2.02 13.00
C LEU A 13 -23.29 -3.45 12.48
N GLU A 14 -24.48 -3.79 12.00
CA GLU A 14 -24.77 -5.11 11.41
C GLU A 14 -23.89 -5.37 10.18
N ASP A 15 -23.74 -4.39 9.29
CA ASP A 15 -22.86 -4.50 8.11
C ASP A 15 -21.39 -4.68 8.49
N ASN A 16 -20.91 -3.87 9.46
CA ASN A 16 -19.56 -3.95 10.00
C ASN A 16 -19.25 -5.34 10.58
N LEU A 17 -20.17 -5.90 11.37
CA LEU A 17 -20.05 -7.25 11.93
C LEU A 17 -20.17 -8.33 10.85
N GLY A 18 -20.96 -8.08 9.80
CA GLY A 18 -21.10 -8.96 8.65
C GLY A 18 -19.84 -9.06 7.79
N ALA A 19 -19.03 -7.99 7.74
CA ALA A 19 -17.82 -7.92 6.91
C ALA A 19 -16.79 -9.03 7.19
N VAL A 20 -16.75 -9.58 8.41
CA VAL A 20 -15.84 -10.69 8.76
C VAL A 20 -16.14 -11.99 7.99
N LYS A 21 -17.36 -12.11 7.45
CA LYS A 21 -17.80 -13.26 6.65
C LYS A 21 -17.43 -13.11 5.18
N LEU A 22 -17.09 -11.90 4.73
CA LEU A 22 -16.66 -11.65 3.37
C LEU A 22 -15.32 -12.36 3.12
N ARG A 23 -15.27 -13.13 2.04
CA ARG A 23 -14.07 -13.79 1.53
C ARG A 23 -13.86 -13.27 0.12
N LEU A 24 -12.76 -12.56 -0.08
CA LEU A 24 -12.34 -12.13 -1.42
C LEU A 24 -11.42 -13.20 -2.01
N THR A 25 -11.48 -13.39 -3.32
CA THR A 25 -10.49 -14.20 -4.02
C THR A 25 -9.17 -13.45 -4.15
N GLU A 26 -8.11 -14.15 -4.57
CA GLU A 26 -6.81 -13.52 -4.79
C GLU A 26 -6.89 -12.44 -5.87
N GLU A 27 -7.62 -12.70 -6.95
CA GLU A 27 -7.79 -11.77 -8.06
C GLU A 27 -8.56 -10.50 -7.64
N GLU A 28 -9.56 -10.64 -6.76
CA GLU A 28 -10.31 -9.51 -6.21
C GLU A 28 -9.44 -8.67 -5.26
N LEU A 29 -8.60 -9.32 -4.46
CA LEU A 29 -7.63 -8.65 -3.58
C LEU A 29 -6.56 -7.91 -4.38
N GLU A 30 -5.99 -8.53 -5.42
CA GLU A 30 -5.03 -7.87 -6.31
C GLU A 30 -5.61 -6.62 -6.95
N LYS A 31 -6.82 -6.74 -7.51
CA LYS A 31 -7.52 -5.60 -8.10
C LYS A 31 -7.77 -4.49 -7.09
N LEU A 32 -8.16 -4.83 -5.86
CA LEU A 32 -8.37 -3.85 -4.80
C LEU A 32 -7.06 -3.16 -4.39
N ASN A 33 -5.96 -3.91 -4.30
CA ASN A 33 -4.64 -3.36 -3.97
C ASN A 33 -4.14 -2.40 -5.06
N GLU A 34 -4.34 -2.74 -6.34
CA GLU A 34 -3.92 -1.90 -7.46
C GLU A 34 -4.61 -0.54 -7.43
N VAL A 35 -5.94 -0.51 -7.27
CA VAL A 35 -6.70 0.74 -7.27
C VAL A 35 -6.57 1.55 -5.98
N SER A 36 -6.16 0.92 -4.87
CA SER A 36 -5.97 1.57 -3.57
C SER A 36 -4.53 2.00 -3.29
N ALA A 37 -3.59 1.69 -4.20
CA ALA A 37 -2.19 2.04 -4.07
C ALA A 37 -2.02 3.56 -3.87
N LEU A 38 -1.55 3.95 -2.68
CA LEU A 38 -1.27 5.34 -2.38
C LEU A 38 -0.06 5.83 -3.18
N PRO A 39 -0.07 7.09 -3.65
CA PRO A 39 1.14 7.69 -4.19
C PRO A 39 2.22 7.75 -3.10
N PRO A 40 3.51 7.77 -3.47
CA PRO A 40 4.57 7.77 -2.48
C PRO A 40 4.44 8.99 -1.57
N GLU A 41 4.38 8.75 -0.26
CA GLU A 41 4.10 9.78 0.73
C GLU A 41 5.32 10.68 0.99
N TYR A 42 5.07 11.87 1.55
CA TYR A 42 6.14 12.73 2.02
C TYR A 42 6.74 12.19 3.33
N PRO A 43 8.08 12.19 3.51
CA PRO A 43 9.12 12.68 2.60
C PRO A 43 9.67 11.63 1.62
N GLY A 44 9.12 10.42 1.59
CA GLY A 44 9.60 9.31 0.76
C GLY A 44 9.78 9.66 -0.73
N TRP A 45 8.78 10.29 -1.36
CA TRP A 45 8.90 10.73 -2.76
C TRP A 45 10.02 11.77 -2.96
N MET A 46 10.22 12.66 -1.98
CA MET A 46 11.20 13.74 -2.06
C MET A 46 12.62 13.17 -2.02
N LEU A 47 12.85 12.22 -1.10
CA LEU A 47 14.13 11.54 -0.96
C LEU A 47 14.46 10.72 -2.22
N ALA A 48 13.49 10.00 -2.78
CA ALA A 48 13.67 9.26 -4.04
C ALA A 48 14.07 10.21 -5.19
N ARG A 49 13.38 11.34 -5.31
CA ARG A 49 13.67 12.35 -6.35
C ARG A 49 15.03 13.01 -6.18
N GLN A 50 15.40 13.43 -4.97
CA GLN A 50 16.63 14.19 -4.72
C GLN A 50 17.88 13.29 -4.57
N GLY A 51 17.69 12.05 -4.11
CA GLY A 51 18.75 11.05 -3.91
C GLY A 51 19.15 10.32 -5.20
N ALA A 52 18.33 10.35 -6.25
CA ALA A 52 18.58 9.63 -7.50
C ALA A 52 19.95 9.94 -8.15
N GLY A 53 20.44 11.18 -8.01
CA GLY A 53 21.76 11.58 -8.53
C GLY A 53 22.94 11.31 -7.60
N ARG A 54 22.70 10.85 -6.36
CA ARG A 54 23.72 10.69 -5.31
C ARG A 54 24.20 9.24 -5.16
N VAL A 55 23.62 8.29 -5.90
CA VAL A 55 24.05 6.88 -5.89
C VAL A 55 25.22 6.72 -6.88
N PRO A 56 26.45 6.42 -6.41
CA PRO A 56 27.57 6.16 -7.31
C PRO A 56 27.30 4.89 -8.14
N LYS A 57 27.71 4.89 -9.41
CA LYS A 57 27.59 3.71 -10.26
C LYS A 57 28.40 2.55 -9.67
N PRO A 58 27.91 1.30 -9.79
CA PRO A 58 28.71 0.13 -9.45
C PRO A 58 30.06 0.14 -10.17
N PHE A 59 31.12 -0.25 -9.48
CA PHE A 59 32.44 -0.34 -10.06
C PHE A 59 32.50 -1.47 -11.09
N GLU A 60 32.76 -1.13 -12.35
CA GLU A 60 33.04 -2.11 -13.40
C GLU A 60 34.56 -2.31 -13.54
N LYS A 61 35.03 -3.52 -13.24
CA LYS A 61 36.43 -3.90 -13.47
C LYS A 61 36.63 -4.11 -14.97
N LYS A 62 37.39 -3.24 -15.65
CA LYS A 62 37.83 -3.48 -17.04
C LYS A 62 38.56 -4.82 -17.11
N LYS A 63 38.09 -5.71 -18.00
CA LYS A 63 38.85 -6.91 -18.38
C LYS A 63 40.06 -6.46 -19.21
N ALA A 64 41.24 -6.96 -18.82
CA ALA A 64 42.50 -6.80 -19.53
C ALA A 64 42.53 -7.64 -20.80
#